data_AF-A0A537MXX7-F1
#
_entry.id   AF-A0A537MXX7-F1
#
_cell.length_a   1.000
_cell.length_b   1.000
_cell.length_c   1.000
_cell.angle_alpha   90.00
_cell.angle_beta   90.00
_cell.angle_gamma   90.00
#
_symmetry.space_group_name_H-M   'P 1'
#
loop_
_entity.id
_entity.type
_entity.pdbx_description
1 polymer ?
#
loop_
_entity_poly.entity_id
_entity_poly.type
_entity_poly.pdbx_seq_one_letter_code
_entity_poly.pdbx_strand_id
1 'polypeptide(L)'
;DNTSYYWLLPDQPRYYDDFTGCGNALNLSHPRVLQMAMDSLRYWVGVCHVDGFRFDLASTLGRGPAGFDRRAPFFAAIRQDPVLAGVKLIAEPWDIGPGGYQVGGFPSGWSEWNDHFRRTLRRYWAGQGSLIGDLGRRMTASADLFDHDGRSPRASINHVTVHDGFTLADLTSYSHKHNEANGENNRDGSDENYSTNSGVEGPTHDPKILALRRQLRRNLLASLMLAQGVPLLLAGDEVANSQSGNNNAYCQDNPTGWVDWSALGGDDDNIGLVAQLIELRRRFPQLRPRRWVEGRRPDGSFGVLWLTPQAREMTEQDWNFPEGRFLSYVLAPVEREQAALFIVLNGAMEAILFTLPNVGGYRRWTVLLDTTSMQQPGKELGAGVQLQASPRSVLAFSGAA
;
A
#
# COMPACT_ATOMS: atom_id res chain seq x y z
N ASP A 1 31.88 -11.02 24.17
CA ASP A 1 31.40 -9.93 23.30
C ASP A 1 30.77 -10.51 22.03
N ASN A 2 31.55 -11.01 21.08
CA ASN A 2 31.02 -11.57 19.82
C ASN A 2 29.87 -12.60 20.00
N THR A 3 30.08 -13.60 20.87
CA THR A 3 29.10 -14.66 21.17
C THR A 3 27.83 -14.18 21.85
N SER A 4 27.85 -12.95 22.38
CA SER A 4 26.69 -12.33 23.03
C SER A 4 25.89 -11.50 22.03
N TYR A 5 26.56 -10.70 21.20
CA TYR A 5 25.91 -9.72 20.32
C TYR A 5 25.29 -10.30 19.07
N TYR A 6 25.88 -11.37 18.51
CA TYR A 6 25.49 -11.88 17.21
C TYR A 6 24.96 -13.29 17.27
N TRP A 7 24.08 -13.62 16.31
CA TRP A 7 23.74 -15.00 16.01
C TRP A 7 24.92 -15.69 15.33
N LEU A 8 25.33 -16.83 15.89
CA LEU A 8 26.40 -17.67 15.37
C LEU A 8 25.81 -19.02 14.97
N LEU A 9 26.36 -19.63 13.92
CA LEU A 9 25.95 -20.99 13.53
C LEU A 9 26.26 -21.96 14.69
N PRO A 10 25.26 -22.71 15.22
CA PRO A 10 25.44 -23.52 16.44
C PRO A 10 26.60 -24.51 16.36
N ASP A 11 26.77 -25.16 15.21
CA ASP A 11 27.81 -26.18 15.01
C ASP A 11 29.14 -25.58 14.53
N GLN A 12 29.16 -24.30 14.12
CA GLN A 12 30.34 -23.62 13.62
C GLN A 12 30.38 -22.16 14.09
N PRO A 13 30.60 -21.90 15.40
CA PRO A 13 30.45 -20.57 16.01
C PRO A 13 31.49 -19.53 15.53
N ARG A 14 32.41 -19.94 14.65
CA ARG A 14 33.26 -19.04 13.88
C ARG A 14 32.46 -18.21 12.86
N TYR A 15 31.33 -18.71 12.38
CA TYR A 15 30.51 -18.08 11.34
C TYR A 15 29.21 -17.53 11.93
N TYR A 16 28.72 -16.43 11.36
CA TYR A 16 27.45 -15.83 11.71
C TYR A 16 26.29 -16.57 11.04
N ASP A 17 25.16 -16.61 11.74
CA ASP A 17 23.88 -16.97 11.13
C ASP A 17 23.24 -15.68 10.57
N ASP A 18 23.34 -15.51 9.26
CA ASP A 18 22.94 -14.28 8.56
C ASP A 18 21.58 -14.44 7.88
N PHE A 19 20.54 -13.98 8.57
CA PHE A 19 19.19 -13.87 8.05
C PHE A 19 18.82 -12.42 7.68
N THR A 20 19.77 -11.47 7.72
CA THR A 20 19.56 -10.10 7.23
C THR A 20 20.06 -9.93 5.80
N GLY A 21 21.03 -10.74 5.37
CA GLY A 21 21.74 -10.58 4.09
C GLY A 21 22.84 -9.53 4.14
N CYS A 22 23.23 -9.10 5.34
CA CYS A 22 24.24 -8.05 5.56
C CYS A 22 25.51 -8.59 6.24
N GLY A 23 25.65 -9.91 6.34
CA GLY A 23 26.80 -10.62 6.89
C GLY A 23 26.66 -11.05 8.35
N ASN A 24 25.72 -10.49 9.13
CA ASN A 24 25.45 -10.89 10.51
C ASN A 24 24.05 -10.45 10.96
N ALA A 25 23.56 -11.03 12.06
CA ALA A 25 22.33 -10.61 12.72
C ALA A 25 22.50 -10.46 14.24
N LEU A 26 21.84 -9.47 14.83
CA LEU A 26 21.90 -9.21 16.28
C LEU A 26 21.08 -10.23 17.08
N ASN A 27 21.66 -10.73 18.18
CA ASN A 27 21.05 -11.68 19.08
C ASN A 27 20.21 -10.99 20.18
N LEU A 28 18.97 -10.63 19.84
CA LEU A 28 18.02 -10.01 20.77
C LEU A 28 17.47 -10.98 21.83
N SER A 29 17.84 -12.26 21.81
CA SER A 29 17.58 -13.17 22.93
C SER A 29 18.56 -12.97 24.09
N HIS A 30 19.73 -12.36 23.83
CA HIS A 30 20.71 -12.07 24.87
C HIS A 30 20.33 -10.82 25.67
N PRO A 31 20.25 -10.88 27.02
CA PRO A 31 19.71 -9.79 27.85
C PRO A 31 20.36 -8.42 27.64
N ARG A 32 21.68 -8.37 27.41
CA ARG A 32 22.41 -7.09 27.20
C ARG A 32 22.20 -6.50 25.82
N VAL A 33 21.96 -7.33 24.80
CA VAL A 33 21.67 -6.85 23.44
C VAL A 33 20.24 -6.35 23.39
N LEU A 34 19.31 -7.08 24.02
CA LEU A 34 17.95 -6.62 24.22
C LEU A 34 17.93 -5.29 24.98
N GLN A 35 18.67 -5.19 26.10
CA GLN A 35 18.79 -3.93 26.84
C GLN A 35 19.30 -2.79 25.95
N MET A 36 20.36 -3.00 25.18
CA MET A 36 20.89 -1.99 24.25
C MET A 36 19.83 -1.52 23.26
N ALA A 37 19.08 -2.45 22.65
CA ALA A 37 18.00 -2.12 21.72
C ALA A 37 16.89 -1.30 22.42
N MET A 38 16.46 -1.74 23.61
CA MET A 38 15.44 -1.04 24.39
C MET A 38 15.89 0.35 24.85
N ASP A 39 17.13 0.49 25.31
CA ASP A 39 17.70 1.77 25.74
C ASP A 39 17.85 2.74 24.56
N SER A 40 18.23 2.24 23.37
CA SER A 40 18.24 3.02 22.14
C SER A 40 16.85 3.55 21.78
N LEU A 41 15.83 2.69 21.79
CA LEU A 41 14.45 3.11 21.52
C LEU A 41 13.97 4.15 22.52
N ARG A 42 14.21 3.95 23.82
CA ARG A 42 13.86 4.92 24.88
C ARG A 42 14.61 6.23 24.71
N TYR A 43 15.88 6.20 24.30
CA TYR A 43 16.65 7.40 24.02
C TYR A 43 16.02 8.21 22.88
N TRP A 44 15.69 7.57 21.76
CA TRP A 44 15.04 8.25 20.64
C TRP A 44 13.68 8.86 21.00
N VAL A 45 12.89 8.17 21.82
CA VAL A 45 11.59 8.71 22.27
C VAL A 45 11.77 9.80 23.34
N GLY A 46 12.52 9.52 24.41
CA GLY A 46 12.62 10.39 25.58
C GLY A 46 13.54 11.60 25.41
N VAL A 47 14.57 11.49 24.57
CA VAL A 47 15.55 12.57 24.34
C VAL A 47 15.34 13.24 22.99
N CYS A 48 15.15 12.46 21.93
CA CYS A 48 14.97 13.00 20.58
C CYS A 48 13.50 13.26 20.19
N HIS A 49 12.55 12.88 21.06
CA HIS A 49 11.11 13.06 20.86
C HIS A 49 10.55 12.41 19.58
N VAL A 50 11.10 11.25 19.20
CA VAL A 50 10.57 10.42 18.10
C VAL A 50 9.20 9.82 18.49
N ASP A 51 8.21 9.93 17.60
CA ASP A 51 6.82 9.46 17.83
C ASP A 51 6.58 7.96 17.54
N GLY A 52 7.58 7.28 17.01
CA GLY A 52 7.50 5.87 16.61
C GLY A 52 8.57 5.46 15.61
N PHE A 53 8.55 4.18 15.23
CA PHE A 53 9.61 3.54 14.46
C PHE A 53 9.04 2.68 13.33
N ARG A 54 9.72 2.68 12.18
CA ARG A 54 9.63 1.61 11.18
C ARG A 54 10.86 0.73 11.33
N PHE A 55 10.67 -0.52 11.69
CA PHE A 55 11.73 -1.50 11.85
C PHE A 55 11.99 -2.20 10.51
N ASP A 56 13.22 -2.07 10.06
CA ASP A 56 13.78 -2.78 8.91
C ASP A 56 13.96 -4.27 9.23
N LEU A 57 13.65 -5.12 8.26
CA LEU A 57 13.69 -6.59 8.38
C LEU A 57 13.17 -7.08 9.74
N ALA A 58 11.97 -6.63 10.12
CA ALA A 58 11.51 -6.67 11.50
C ALA A 58 11.30 -8.11 12.03
N SER A 59 11.23 -9.11 11.15
CA SER A 59 11.21 -10.52 11.55
C SER A 59 12.46 -10.90 12.36
N THR A 60 13.58 -10.23 12.12
CA THR A 60 14.82 -10.41 12.90
C THR A 60 14.64 -10.15 14.40
N LEU A 61 13.71 -9.26 14.77
CA LEU A 61 13.40 -8.92 16.16
C LEU A 61 12.77 -10.10 16.94
N GLY A 62 12.09 -10.98 16.21
CA GLY A 62 11.42 -12.17 16.75
C GLY A 62 12.23 -13.45 16.59
N ARG A 63 13.46 -13.41 16.05
CA ARG A 63 14.25 -14.61 15.79
C ARG A 63 14.67 -15.28 17.11
N GLY A 64 14.46 -16.59 17.14
CA GLY A 64 14.96 -17.51 18.17
C GLY A 64 15.47 -18.82 17.55
N PRO A 65 15.89 -19.80 18.39
CA PRO A 65 16.44 -21.07 17.91
C PRO A 65 15.49 -21.89 17.01
N ALA A 66 14.17 -21.65 17.11
CA ALA A 66 13.14 -22.32 16.33
C ALA A 66 12.59 -21.46 15.17
N GLY A 67 13.24 -20.34 14.84
CA GLY A 67 12.75 -19.36 13.87
C GLY A 67 12.05 -18.18 14.53
N PHE A 68 11.20 -17.49 13.78
CA PHE A 68 10.44 -16.34 14.28
C PHE A 68 9.40 -16.76 15.32
N ASP A 69 9.39 -16.06 16.46
CA ASP A 69 8.35 -16.17 17.48
C ASP A 69 7.78 -14.78 17.82
N ARG A 70 6.48 -14.61 17.59
CA ARG A 70 5.74 -13.38 17.95
C ARG A 70 5.70 -13.11 19.46
N ARG A 71 6.13 -14.07 20.29
CA ARG A 71 6.27 -13.98 21.75
C ARG A 71 7.74 -13.81 22.20
N ALA A 72 8.66 -13.57 21.26
CA ALA A 72 10.07 -13.35 21.57
C ALA A 72 10.28 -12.24 22.63
N PRO A 73 11.39 -12.29 23.40
CA PRO A 73 11.66 -11.35 24.48
C PRO A 73 11.54 -9.88 24.09
N PHE A 74 11.94 -9.52 22.87
CA PHE A 74 11.83 -8.16 22.35
C PHE A 74 10.38 -7.65 22.34
N PHE A 75 9.43 -8.44 21.81
CA PHE A 75 8.03 -8.04 21.70
C PHE A 75 7.35 -7.91 23.07
N ALA A 76 7.72 -8.78 24.02
CA ALA A 76 7.26 -8.66 25.40
C ALA A 76 7.82 -7.39 26.07
N ALA A 77 9.12 -7.14 25.90
CA ALA A 77 9.80 -5.99 26.51
C ALA A 77 9.25 -4.65 26.02
N ILE A 78 9.05 -4.48 24.71
CA ILE A 78 8.52 -3.24 24.13
C ILE A 78 7.06 -2.99 24.48
N ARG A 79 6.25 -4.04 24.57
CA ARG A 79 4.81 -3.93 24.87
C ARG A 79 4.54 -3.46 26.30
N GLN A 80 5.35 -3.91 27.26
CA GLN A 80 5.17 -3.54 28.68
C GLN A 80 5.87 -2.22 29.04
N ASP A 81 6.74 -1.71 28.16
CA ASP A 81 7.59 -0.57 28.48
C ASP A 81 6.78 0.73 28.62
N PRO A 82 6.88 1.47 29.74
CA PRO A 82 6.05 2.64 29.98
C PRO A 82 6.35 3.82 29.02
N VAL A 83 7.55 3.87 28.43
CA VAL A 83 7.93 4.90 27.46
C VAL A 83 7.51 4.47 26.05
N LEU A 84 7.68 3.19 25.71
CA LEU A 84 7.51 2.71 24.34
C LEU A 84 6.10 2.17 24.03
N ALA A 85 5.31 1.75 25.02
CA ALA A 85 4.01 1.13 24.78
C ALA A 85 2.99 2.05 24.04
N GLY A 86 3.21 3.37 24.08
CA GLY A 86 2.35 4.36 23.42
C GLY A 86 2.82 4.82 22.03
N VAL A 87 4.02 4.44 21.59
CA VAL A 87 4.58 4.93 20.32
C VAL A 87 4.10 4.10 19.14
N LYS A 88 4.25 4.62 17.92
CA LYS A 88 3.87 3.90 16.69
C LYS A 88 4.94 2.86 16.36
N LEU A 89 4.54 1.62 16.12
CA LEU A 89 5.45 0.52 15.76
C LEU A 89 5.03 -0.03 14.40
N ILE A 90 5.90 0.12 13.41
CA ILE A 90 5.69 -0.35 12.04
C ILE A 90 6.77 -1.38 11.71
N ALA A 91 6.39 -2.55 11.21
CA ALA A 91 7.30 -3.59 10.79
C ALA A 91 7.39 -3.65 9.26
N GLU A 92 8.60 -3.88 8.75
CA GLU A 92 8.79 -4.66 7.54
C GLU A 92 8.69 -6.15 7.92
N PRO A 93 7.57 -6.83 7.64
CA PRO A 93 7.27 -8.11 8.25
C PRO A 93 7.91 -9.30 7.52
N TRP A 94 9.17 -9.15 7.13
CA TRP A 94 9.98 -10.21 6.56
C TRP A 94 11.46 -10.04 6.90
N ASP A 95 12.21 -11.12 6.77
CA ASP A 95 13.68 -11.12 6.63
C ASP A 95 14.04 -12.15 5.55
N ILE A 96 15.33 -12.28 5.19
CA ILE A 96 15.74 -13.20 4.10
C ILE A 96 15.96 -14.64 4.56
N GLY A 97 15.92 -14.90 5.87
CA GLY A 97 16.17 -16.21 6.43
C GLY A 97 14.98 -17.17 6.26
N PRO A 98 15.18 -18.49 6.39
CA PRO A 98 14.08 -19.46 6.35
C PRO A 98 12.97 -19.12 7.36
N GLY A 99 11.72 -19.13 6.90
CA GLY A 99 10.56 -18.72 7.71
C GLY A 99 10.50 -17.23 8.03
N GLY A 100 11.27 -16.39 7.32
CA GLY A 100 11.34 -14.95 7.54
C GLY A 100 10.08 -14.19 7.18
N TYR A 101 9.29 -14.68 6.21
CA TYR A 101 8.05 -14.04 5.76
C TYR A 101 6.94 -14.15 6.80
N GLN A 102 6.59 -13.02 7.44
CA GLN A 102 5.72 -12.93 8.61
C GLN A 102 4.64 -11.86 8.44
N VAL A 103 4.17 -11.59 7.22
CA VAL A 103 3.04 -10.67 6.99
C VAL A 103 1.81 -11.15 7.76
N GLY A 104 1.26 -10.29 8.61
CA GLY A 104 0.19 -10.61 9.56
C GLY A 104 0.67 -11.33 10.84
N GLY A 105 1.94 -11.74 10.90
CA GLY A 105 2.52 -12.52 11.99
C GLY A 105 2.86 -11.73 13.26
N PHE A 106 2.89 -10.39 13.18
CA PHE A 106 3.30 -9.53 14.30
C PHE A 106 2.21 -9.38 15.38
N PRO A 107 2.61 -9.14 16.65
CA PRO A 107 1.65 -9.00 17.74
C PRO A 107 0.77 -7.75 17.62
N SER A 108 -0.36 -7.76 18.32
CA SER A 108 -1.23 -6.59 18.40
C SER A 108 -0.49 -5.35 18.94
N GLY A 109 -0.83 -4.19 18.37
CA GLY A 109 -0.10 -2.93 18.59
C GLY A 109 0.82 -2.55 17.42
N TRP A 110 1.21 -3.53 16.60
CA TRP A 110 2.05 -3.29 15.42
C TRP A 110 1.22 -3.08 14.15
N SER A 111 1.69 -2.16 13.32
CA SER A 111 1.33 -2.05 11.92
C SER A 111 2.43 -2.67 11.06
N GLU A 112 2.09 -3.11 9.85
CA GLU A 112 2.99 -3.84 8.97
C GLU A 112 2.90 -3.29 7.54
N TRP A 113 4.04 -3.19 6.87
CA TRP A 113 4.08 -2.95 5.44
C TRP A 113 3.35 -4.08 4.70
N ASN A 114 2.33 -3.71 3.93
CA ASN A 114 1.48 -4.64 3.20
C ASN A 114 2.00 -4.84 1.76
N ASP A 115 2.94 -5.75 1.57
CA ASP A 115 3.48 -6.11 0.25
C ASP A 115 2.42 -6.71 -0.68
N HIS A 116 1.42 -7.40 -0.13
CA HIS A 116 0.30 -7.89 -0.91
C HIS A 116 -0.51 -6.73 -1.53
N PHE A 117 -0.72 -5.63 -0.80
CA PHE A 117 -1.34 -4.42 -1.37
C PHE A 117 -0.51 -3.89 -2.54
N ARG A 118 0.80 -3.71 -2.31
CA ARG A 118 1.77 -3.28 -3.33
C ARG A 118 1.67 -4.14 -4.59
N ARG A 119 1.79 -5.46 -4.46
CA ARG A 119 1.80 -6.40 -5.59
C ARG A 119 0.48 -6.40 -6.34
N THR A 120 -0.65 -6.48 -5.65
CA THR A 120 -1.97 -6.52 -6.29
C THR A 120 -2.26 -5.24 -7.06
N LEU A 121 -2.01 -4.06 -6.47
CA LEU A 121 -2.30 -2.80 -7.15
C LEU A 121 -1.39 -2.60 -8.37
N ARG A 122 -0.10 -2.90 -8.24
CA ARG A 122 0.86 -2.84 -9.37
C ARG A 122 0.41 -3.74 -10.53
N ARG A 123 0.12 -5.01 -10.25
CA ARG A 123 -0.35 -5.99 -11.27
C ARG A 123 -1.67 -5.57 -11.93
N TYR A 124 -2.64 -5.14 -11.14
CA TYR A 124 -3.94 -4.70 -11.64
C TYR A 124 -3.80 -3.52 -12.60
N TRP A 125 -3.04 -2.48 -12.20
CA TRP A 125 -2.84 -1.30 -13.04
C TRP A 125 -1.91 -1.54 -14.23
N ALA A 126 -0.97 -2.50 -14.14
CA ALA A 126 -0.24 -3.00 -15.31
C ALA A 126 -1.15 -3.70 -16.33
N GLY A 127 -2.39 -4.04 -15.96
CA GLY A 127 -3.42 -4.60 -16.86
C GLY A 127 -3.69 -6.08 -16.66
N GLN A 128 -3.16 -6.71 -15.61
CA GLN A 128 -3.49 -8.09 -15.32
C GLN A 128 -4.97 -8.24 -14.94
N GLY A 129 -5.67 -9.12 -15.64
CA GLY A 129 -7.07 -9.48 -15.34
C GLY A 129 -7.19 -10.47 -14.17
N SER A 130 -8.43 -10.74 -13.76
CA SER A 130 -8.76 -11.77 -12.76
C SER A 130 -8.19 -11.49 -11.36
N LEU A 131 -8.00 -10.20 -11.02
CA LEU A 131 -7.48 -9.76 -9.70
C LEU A 131 -8.53 -9.09 -8.82
N ILE A 132 -9.78 -8.98 -9.27
CA ILE A 132 -10.80 -8.17 -8.59
C ILE A 132 -11.11 -8.64 -7.15
N GLY A 133 -11.02 -9.94 -6.87
CA GLY A 133 -11.17 -10.48 -5.51
C GLY A 133 -10.03 -10.06 -4.58
N ASP A 134 -8.78 -10.16 -5.04
CA ASP A 134 -7.62 -9.68 -4.28
C ASP A 134 -7.68 -8.16 -4.12
N LEU A 135 -8.00 -7.43 -5.19
CA LEU A 135 -8.14 -5.99 -5.18
C LEU A 135 -9.20 -5.55 -4.17
N GLY A 136 -10.35 -6.24 -4.12
CA GLY A 136 -11.40 -5.97 -3.14
C GLY A 136 -10.89 -6.08 -1.70
N ARG A 137 -10.16 -7.16 -1.38
CA ARG A 137 -9.50 -7.33 -0.07
C ARG A 137 -8.51 -6.21 0.23
N ARG A 138 -7.66 -5.85 -0.74
CA ARG A 138 -6.65 -4.78 -0.58
C ARG A 138 -7.28 -3.41 -0.36
N MET A 139 -8.36 -3.10 -1.07
CA MET A 139 -9.09 -1.83 -0.90
C MET A 139 -9.83 -1.74 0.44
N THR A 140 -10.04 -2.86 1.13
CA THR A 140 -10.75 -2.97 2.42
C THR A 140 -9.84 -3.40 3.57
N ALA A 141 -8.62 -2.85 3.61
CA ALA A 141 -7.62 -3.02 4.66
C ALA A 141 -7.06 -4.43 4.86
N SER A 142 -7.23 -5.34 3.88
CA SER A 142 -6.66 -6.69 3.91
C SER A 142 -7.02 -7.47 5.18
N ALA A 143 -8.30 -7.52 5.54
CA ALA A 143 -8.77 -8.25 6.71
C ALA A 143 -8.34 -9.73 6.70
N ASP A 144 -8.20 -10.34 5.54
CA ASP A 144 -7.69 -11.72 5.38
C ASP A 144 -6.26 -11.92 5.91
N LEU A 145 -5.47 -10.85 6.01
CA LEU A 145 -4.11 -10.88 6.55
C LEU A 145 -4.04 -10.38 7.99
N PHE A 146 -4.92 -9.46 8.39
CA PHE A 146 -4.74 -8.66 9.60
C PHE A 146 -5.91 -8.72 10.60
N ASP A 147 -7.07 -9.30 10.25
CA ASP A 147 -8.23 -9.44 11.16
C ASP A 147 -8.10 -10.68 12.05
N HIS A 148 -7.19 -10.58 13.01
CA HIS A 148 -7.01 -11.57 14.08
C HIS A 148 -6.41 -10.86 15.30
N ASP A 149 -6.35 -11.56 16.45
CA ASP A 149 -5.66 -11.11 17.67
C ASP A 149 -6.04 -9.69 18.17
N GLY A 150 -7.28 -9.26 17.90
CA GLY A 150 -7.78 -7.93 18.29
C GLY A 150 -7.13 -6.77 17.54
N ARG A 151 -6.50 -7.04 16.40
CA ARG A 151 -5.94 -6.01 15.52
C ARG A 151 -7.07 -5.23 14.83
N SER A 152 -6.71 -4.09 14.26
CA SER A 152 -7.65 -3.19 13.58
C SER A 152 -7.15 -2.87 12.18
N PRO A 153 -7.97 -2.28 11.29
CA PRO A 153 -7.56 -1.92 9.93
C PRO A 153 -6.26 -1.11 9.83
N ARG A 154 -5.88 -0.38 10.90
CA ARG A 154 -4.61 0.36 10.96
C ARG A 154 -3.36 -0.54 10.90
N ALA A 155 -3.52 -1.84 11.14
CA ALA A 155 -2.44 -2.81 11.05
C ALA A 155 -1.84 -2.87 9.64
N SER A 156 -2.64 -2.53 8.62
CA SER A 156 -2.21 -2.50 7.24
C SER A 156 -1.61 -1.15 6.87
N ILE A 157 -0.29 -1.10 6.63
CA ILE A 157 0.38 0.02 5.95
C ILE A 157 0.38 -0.25 4.44
N ASN A 158 -0.60 0.32 3.76
CA ASN A 158 -0.73 0.22 2.31
C ASN A 158 0.31 1.11 1.65
N HIS A 159 1.05 0.56 0.69
CA HIS A 159 2.02 1.30 -0.11
C HIS A 159 2.02 0.74 -1.53
N VAL A 160 2.24 1.61 -2.52
CA VAL A 160 2.47 1.19 -3.91
C VAL A 160 3.97 1.17 -4.19
N THR A 161 4.68 2.13 -3.65
CA THR A 161 6.09 2.46 -3.86
C THR A 161 6.68 2.83 -2.51
N VAL A 162 7.95 2.48 -2.34
CA VAL A 162 8.80 2.78 -1.18
C VAL A 162 10.23 2.93 -1.73
N HIS A 163 11.23 3.16 -0.87
CA HIS A 163 12.62 3.27 -1.32
C HIS A 163 13.13 1.99 -2.02
N ASP A 164 12.62 0.82 -1.64
CA ASP A 164 12.94 -0.44 -2.34
C ASP A 164 12.10 -0.63 -3.61
N GLY A 165 12.78 -0.72 -4.75
CA GLY A 165 12.17 -0.88 -6.07
C GLY A 165 12.00 0.46 -6.78
N PHE A 166 11.19 0.44 -7.85
CA PHE A 166 10.90 1.66 -8.61
C PHE A 166 10.12 2.71 -7.81
N THR A 167 10.39 3.98 -8.13
CA THR A 167 9.45 5.10 -7.89
C THR A 167 8.16 4.91 -8.69
N LEU A 168 7.13 5.71 -8.42
CA LEU A 168 5.87 5.64 -9.15
C LEU A 168 6.04 6.03 -10.64
N ALA A 169 6.94 6.95 -10.96
CA ALA A 169 7.26 7.30 -12.34
C ALA A 169 7.88 6.11 -13.08
N ASP A 170 8.88 5.48 -12.47
CA ASP A 170 9.62 4.38 -13.08
C ASP A 170 8.79 3.10 -13.16
N LEU A 171 7.90 2.87 -12.19
CA LEU A 171 6.92 1.78 -12.20
C LEU A 171 6.03 1.77 -13.44
N THR A 172 5.79 2.96 -14.03
CA THR A 172 4.99 3.15 -15.25
C THR A 172 5.82 3.36 -16.53
N SER A 173 7.15 3.37 -16.40
CA SER A 173 8.07 3.71 -17.48
C SER A 173 9.08 2.61 -17.83
N TYR A 174 9.27 1.61 -16.95
CA TYR A 174 10.26 0.55 -17.13
C TYR A 174 9.66 -0.84 -16.87
N SER A 175 10.04 -1.81 -17.70
CA SER A 175 9.69 -3.23 -17.49
C SER A 175 10.82 -4.00 -16.81
N HIS A 176 12.05 -3.50 -16.91
CA HIS A 176 13.25 -4.10 -16.32
C HIS A 176 14.03 -3.07 -15.53
N LYS A 177 14.82 -3.53 -14.55
CA LYS A 177 15.71 -2.69 -13.75
C LYS A 177 16.96 -2.30 -14.55
N HIS A 178 17.44 -1.08 -14.32
CA HIS A 178 18.63 -0.46 -14.93
C HIS A 178 19.54 0.01 -13.80
N ASN A 179 20.11 -0.96 -13.07
CA ASN A 179 20.95 -0.75 -11.90
C ASN A 179 22.45 -0.73 -12.25
N GLU A 180 22.83 -0.58 -13.53
CA GLU A 180 24.23 -0.62 -13.98
C GLU A 180 25.11 0.38 -13.22
N ALA A 181 24.54 1.54 -12.84
CA ALA A 181 25.23 2.58 -12.07
C ALA A 181 25.68 2.11 -10.66
N ASN A 182 25.12 1.01 -10.14
CA ASN A 182 25.50 0.44 -8.84
C ASN A 182 26.81 -0.36 -8.90
N GLY A 183 27.32 -0.67 -10.11
CA GLY A 183 28.59 -1.36 -10.28
C GLY A 183 28.54 -2.89 -10.10
N GLU A 184 27.35 -3.47 -9.98
CA GLU A 184 27.15 -4.91 -9.75
C GLU A 184 26.71 -5.67 -11.01
N ASN A 185 26.94 -5.09 -12.20
CA ASN A 185 26.48 -5.60 -13.50
C ASN A 185 24.97 -5.89 -13.52
N ASN A 186 24.17 -4.98 -12.95
CA ASN A 186 22.71 -5.05 -12.88
C ASN A 186 22.17 -6.31 -12.15
N ARG A 187 22.98 -6.94 -11.29
CA ARG A 187 22.57 -8.15 -10.53
C ARG A 187 21.74 -7.82 -9.29
N ASP A 188 21.97 -6.67 -8.70
CA ASP A 188 21.30 -6.21 -7.48
C ASP A 188 19.86 -5.71 -7.76
N GLY A 189 19.05 -5.58 -6.70
CA GLY A 189 17.64 -5.18 -6.80
C GLY A 189 16.70 -6.30 -7.26
N SER A 190 15.39 -6.13 -7.03
CA SER A 190 14.37 -7.13 -7.39
C SER A 190 14.17 -7.22 -8.90
N ASP A 191 14.09 -8.44 -9.44
CA ASP A 191 13.67 -8.66 -10.83
C ASP A 191 12.14 -8.55 -11.01
N GLU A 192 11.38 -8.96 -9.99
CA GLU A 192 9.93 -8.87 -9.99
C GLU A 192 9.44 -7.51 -9.47
N ASN A 193 9.20 -6.59 -10.41
CA ASN A 193 8.74 -5.23 -10.09
C ASN A 193 7.22 -5.03 -10.23
N TYR A 194 6.58 -5.91 -11.00
CA TYR A 194 5.17 -5.79 -11.44
C TYR A 194 4.87 -4.44 -12.11
N SER A 195 5.87 -3.90 -12.81
CA SER A 195 5.81 -2.63 -13.53
C SER A 195 5.28 -2.81 -14.95
N THR A 196 5.05 -1.69 -15.62
CA THR A 196 4.81 -1.65 -17.06
C THR A 196 5.55 -0.45 -17.63
N ASN A 197 6.18 -0.59 -18.79
CA ASN A 197 6.78 0.55 -19.49
C ASN A 197 5.77 1.35 -20.34
N SER A 198 4.50 0.91 -20.35
CA SER A 198 3.42 1.49 -21.14
C SER A 198 3.67 1.47 -22.66
N GLY A 199 4.54 0.57 -23.13
CA GLY A 199 4.85 0.32 -24.55
C GLY A 199 6.26 0.70 -24.99
N VAL A 200 6.96 1.58 -24.27
CA VAL A 200 8.34 2.01 -24.57
C VAL A 200 9.15 1.99 -23.29
N GLU A 201 10.34 1.39 -23.29
CA GLU A 201 11.22 1.37 -22.11
C GLU A 201 11.86 2.75 -21.89
N GLY A 202 11.71 3.31 -20.69
CA GLY A 202 12.34 4.57 -20.29
C GLY A 202 11.74 5.84 -20.92
N PRO A 203 12.53 6.92 -21.10
CA PRO A 203 12.07 8.19 -21.62
C PRO A 203 11.48 8.10 -23.03
N THR A 204 10.45 8.90 -23.33
CA THR A 204 9.80 8.94 -24.64
C THR A 204 9.19 10.32 -24.91
N HIS A 205 8.97 10.64 -26.18
CA HIS A 205 8.25 11.83 -26.62
C HIS A 205 6.86 11.52 -27.18
N ASP A 206 6.41 10.25 -27.17
CA ASP A 206 5.07 9.89 -27.63
C ASP A 206 4.01 10.43 -26.64
N PRO A 207 3.18 11.41 -27.05
CA PRO A 207 2.20 12.01 -26.16
C PRO A 207 1.14 11.01 -25.66
N LYS A 208 0.85 9.93 -26.41
CA LYS A 208 -0.11 8.91 -25.99
C LYS A 208 0.45 8.07 -24.85
N ILE A 209 1.73 7.71 -24.92
CA ILE A 209 2.42 6.96 -23.85
C ILE A 209 2.55 7.84 -22.61
N LEU A 210 2.97 9.09 -22.77
CA LEU A 210 3.09 10.03 -21.65
C LEU A 210 1.74 10.26 -20.96
N ALA A 211 0.64 10.40 -21.72
CA ALA A 211 -0.70 10.50 -21.15
C ALA A 211 -1.13 9.22 -20.40
N LEU A 212 -0.85 8.03 -20.95
CA LEU A 212 -1.14 6.76 -20.27
C LEU A 212 -0.35 6.63 -18.96
N ARG A 213 0.95 6.95 -18.97
CA ARG A 213 1.79 6.91 -17.77
C ARG A 213 1.27 7.84 -16.68
N ARG A 214 0.94 9.08 -17.04
CA ARG A 214 0.28 10.04 -16.14
C ARG A 214 -1.00 9.47 -15.55
N GLN A 215 -1.85 8.90 -16.40
CA GLN A 215 -3.11 8.31 -15.97
C GLN A 215 -2.90 7.16 -14.98
N LEU A 216 -1.95 6.26 -15.23
CA LEU A 216 -1.63 5.14 -14.34
C LEU A 216 -1.11 5.62 -12.98
N ARG A 217 -0.23 6.65 -12.96
CA ARG A 217 0.24 7.26 -11.71
C ARG A 217 -0.92 7.82 -10.89
N ARG A 218 -1.81 8.60 -11.53
CA ARG A 218 -3.01 9.17 -10.89
C ARG A 218 -3.92 8.08 -10.32
N ASN A 219 -4.10 6.97 -11.04
CA ASN A 219 -4.90 5.85 -10.59
C ASN A 219 -4.30 5.12 -9.38
N LEU A 220 -2.98 4.92 -9.37
CA LEU A 220 -2.27 4.29 -8.25
C LEU A 220 -2.33 5.18 -6.99
N LEU A 221 -2.12 6.49 -7.13
CA LEU A 221 -2.29 7.47 -6.05
C LEU A 221 -3.73 7.49 -5.52
N ALA A 222 -4.72 7.52 -6.41
CA ALA A 222 -6.13 7.48 -6.03
C ALA A 222 -6.48 6.18 -5.31
N SER A 223 -6.04 5.03 -5.81
CA SER A 223 -6.28 3.72 -5.18
C SER A 223 -5.66 3.65 -3.79
N LEU A 224 -4.43 4.13 -3.62
CA LEU A 224 -3.75 4.19 -2.32
C LEU A 224 -4.56 5.02 -1.30
N MET A 225 -5.01 6.20 -1.71
CA MET A 225 -5.71 7.14 -0.82
C MET A 225 -7.18 6.79 -0.58
N LEU A 226 -7.80 6.00 -1.46
CA LEU A 226 -9.18 5.51 -1.34
C LEU A 226 -9.28 4.12 -0.67
N ALA A 227 -8.17 3.42 -0.45
CA ALA A 227 -8.18 2.16 0.28
C ALA A 227 -8.32 2.36 1.80
N GLN A 228 -9.03 1.47 2.48
CA GLN A 228 -8.99 1.38 3.94
C GLN A 228 -7.62 0.86 4.39
N GLY A 229 -7.13 1.35 5.54
CA GLY A 229 -5.77 1.10 6.06
C GLY A 229 -5.02 2.41 6.31
N VAL A 230 -3.70 2.36 6.42
CA VAL A 230 -2.85 3.55 6.52
C VAL A 230 -2.05 3.69 5.21
N PRO A 231 -2.26 4.74 4.41
CA PRO A 231 -1.48 4.94 3.19
C PRO A 231 -0.08 5.47 3.53
N LEU A 232 0.94 4.88 2.91
CA LEU A 232 2.32 5.36 2.88
C LEU A 232 2.66 5.81 1.46
N LEU A 233 3.02 7.08 1.33
CA LEU A 233 3.44 7.71 0.07
C LEU A 233 4.96 7.88 0.09
N LEU A 234 5.62 7.46 -0.99
CA LEU A 234 7.05 7.72 -1.20
C LEU A 234 7.23 9.18 -1.63
N ALA A 235 8.14 9.89 -0.97
CA ALA A 235 8.44 11.29 -1.30
C ALA A 235 8.95 11.42 -2.74
N GLY A 236 8.44 12.42 -3.46
CA GLY A 236 8.77 12.67 -4.86
C GLY A 236 7.82 12.00 -5.85
N ASP A 237 7.01 11.01 -5.45
CA ASP A 237 5.99 10.44 -6.33
C ASP A 237 4.91 11.47 -6.71
N GLU A 238 4.68 12.46 -5.86
CA GLU A 238 3.80 13.60 -6.12
C GLU A 238 4.28 14.52 -7.25
N VAL A 239 5.56 14.43 -7.62
CA VAL A 239 6.17 15.19 -8.74
C VAL A 239 6.81 14.27 -9.78
N ALA A 240 6.39 13.00 -9.81
CA ALA A 240 6.90 12.00 -10.75
C ALA A 240 8.43 11.85 -10.73
N ASN A 241 9.04 11.90 -9.53
CA ASN A 241 10.46 11.64 -9.33
C ASN A 241 10.87 10.31 -9.98
N SER A 242 12.01 10.30 -10.66
CA SER A 242 12.54 9.14 -11.39
C SER A 242 13.95 8.83 -10.92
N GLN A 243 14.26 7.54 -10.83
CA GLN A 243 15.62 7.04 -10.63
C GLN A 243 16.18 6.46 -11.94
N SER A 244 15.61 6.88 -13.08
CA SER A 244 15.97 6.45 -14.43
C SER A 244 15.92 4.92 -14.63
N GLY A 245 15.01 4.24 -13.93
CA GLY A 245 14.89 2.79 -13.99
C GLY A 245 15.85 2.06 -13.08
N ASN A 246 16.62 2.75 -12.23
CA ASN A 246 17.30 2.09 -11.11
C ASN A 246 16.24 1.76 -10.05
N ASN A 247 16.12 0.49 -9.66
CA ASN A 247 15.14 0.05 -8.65
C ASN A 247 15.80 -0.29 -7.30
N ASN A 248 17.08 0.03 -7.15
CA ASN A 248 17.87 -0.24 -5.97
C ASN A 248 18.93 0.86 -5.80
N ALA A 249 18.51 2.12 -5.73
CA ALA A 249 19.41 3.27 -5.70
C ALA A 249 20.12 3.47 -4.34
N TYR A 250 20.37 2.39 -3.58
CA TYR A 250 20.87 2.41 -2.20
C TYR A 250 22.26 3.08 -2.07
N CYS A 251 23.09 3.01 -3.11
CA CYS A 251 24.44 3.56 -3.15
C CYS A 251 24.56 4.83 -4.00
N GLN A 252 23.44 5.42 -4.44
CA GLN A 252 23.41 6.54 -5.37
C GLN A 252 23.18 7.88 -4.65
N ASP A 253 24.19 8.39 -3.94
CA ASP A 253 24.15 9.77 -3.41
C ASP A 253 24.53 10.78 -4.51
N ASN A 254 23.63 10.94 -5.46
CA ASN A 254 23.77 11.79 -6.64
C ASN A 254 22.36 12.07 -7.24
N PRO A 255 22.22 12.78 -8.38
CA PRO A 255 20.91 13.11 -8.94
C PRO A 255 19.97 11.93 -9.18
N THR A 256 20.47 10.69 -9.31
CA THR A 256 19.61 9.48 -9.38
C THR A 256 18.89 9.20 -8.05
N GLY A 257 19.56 9.41 -6.91
CA GLY A 257 18.97 9.19 -5.58
C GLY A 257 18.28 10.42 -4.98
N TRP A 258 18.57 11.62 -5.49
CA TRP A 258 17.93 12.85 -5.04
C TRP A 258 16.50 12.97 -5.59
N VAL A 259 15.63 13.69 -4.89
CA VAL A 259 14.30 14.02 -5.43
C VAL A 259 14.44 15.17 -6.41
N ASP A 260 14.08 14.93 -7.67
CA ASP A 260 13.98 15.96 -8.69
C ASP A 260 12.62 16.66 -8.64
N TRP A 261 12.65 17.98 -8.44
CA TRP A 261 11.47 18.84 -8.36
C TRP A 261 11.20 19.60 -9.67
N SER A 262 11.92 19.30 -10.75
CA SER A 262 11.80 19.99 -12.04
C SER A 262 10.41 19.87 -12.68
N ALA A 263 9.63 18.85 -12.33
CA ALA A 263 8.28 18.62 -12.85
C ALA A 263 7.19 19.51 -12.20
N LEU A 264 7.53 20.29 -11.17
CA LEU A 264 6.58 21.19 -10.50
C LEU A 264 5.92 22.17 -11.48
N GLY A 265 4.59 22.32 -11.38
CA GLY A 265 3.78 23.14 -12.27
C GLY A 265 3.60 22.59 -13.69
N GLY A 266 4.21 21.44 -14.00
CA GLY A 266 4.07 20.76 -15.28
C GLY A 266 2.93 19.75 -15.32
N ASP A 267 2.85 19.04 -16.44
CA ASP A 267 1.85 18.01 -16.71
C ASP A 267 1.93 16.78 -15.78
N ASP A 268 3.08 16.59 -15.14
CA ASP A 268 3.40 15.49 -14.23
C ASP A 268 3.29 15.85 -12.75
N ASP A 269 2.98 17.12 -12.44
CA ASP A 269 2.73 17.58 -11.09
C ASP A 269 1.41 17.03 -10.56
N ASN A 270 1.50 16.14 -9.57
CA ASN A 270 0.36 15.53 -8.89
C ASN A 270 0.13 16.11 -7.48
N ILE A 271 0.82 17.17 -7.07
CA ILE A 271 0.66 17.75 -5.72
C ILE A 271 -0.80 18.16 -5.47
N GLY A 272 -1.42 18.83 -6.44
CA GLY A 272 -2.84 19.22 -6.34
C GLY A 272 -3.78 18.02 -6.20
N LEU A 273 -3.51 16.94 -6.95
CA LEU A 273 -4.27 15.69 -6.85
C LEU A 273 -4.06 15.02 -5.49
N VAL A 274 -2.82 14.91 -5.02
CA VAL A 274 -2.50 14.30 -3.71
C VAL A 274 -3.18 15.09 -2.58
N ALA A 275 -3.14 16.43 -2.63
CA ALA A 275 -3.84 17.28 -1.68
C ALA A 275 -5.37 17.04 -1.70
N GLN A 276 -5.97 16.96 -2.90
CA GLN A 276 -7.40 16.64 -3.05
C GLN A 276 -7.74 15.26 -2.47
N LEU A 277 -6.91 14.24 -2.74
CA LEU A 277 -7.11 12.87 -2.24
C LEU A 277 -6.99 12.79 -0.71
N ILE A 278 -6.03 13.52 -0.12
CA ILE A 278 -5.88 13.63 1.34
C ILE A 278 -7.12 14.29 1.95
N GLU A 279 -7.61 15.38 1.35
CA GLU A 279 -8.83 16.06 1.83
C GLU A 279 -10.06 15.17 1.73
N LEU A 280 -10.22 14.43 0.62
CA LEU A 280 -11.27 13.43 0.48
C LEU A 280 -11.17 12.38 1.60
N ARG A 281 -9.98 11.82 1.84
CA ARG A 281 -9.75 10.84 2.91
C ARG A 281 -10.09 11.40 4.31
N ARG A 282 -9.83 12.68 4.55
CA ARG A 282 -10.20 13.36 5.80
C ARG A 282 -11.71 13.56 5.91
N ARG A 283 -12.38 13.93 4.82
CA ARG A 283 -13.82 14.18 4.77
C ARG A 283 -14.67 12.92 4.95
N PHE A 284 -14.19 11.76 4.52
CA PHE A 284 -14.94 10.49 4.57
C PHE A 284 -14.34 9.50 5.58
N PRO A 285 -14.83 9.44 6.83
CA PRO A 285 -14.29 8.58 7.89
C PRO A 285 -14.31 7.09 7.57
N GLN A 286 -15.18 6.62 6.66
CA GLN A 286 -15.22 5.22 6.22
C GLN A 286 -13.96 4.78 5.45
N LEU A 287 -13.11 5.71 5.02
CA LEU A 287 -11.77 5.44 4.48
C LEU A 287 -10.70 5.25 5.56
N ARG A 288 -11.00 5.68 6.80
CA ARG A 288 -10.12 5.57 7.98
C ARG A 288 -10.82 4.79 9.11
N PRO A 289 -11.35 3.58 8.81
CA PRO A 289 -12.21 2.88 9.75
C PRO A 289 -11.42 2.40 10.97
N ARG A 290 -12.10 2.39 12.13
CA ARG A 290 -11.56 1.79 13.38
C ARG A 290 -11.90 0.31 13.53
N ARG A 291 -12.87 -0.19 12.77
CA ARG A 291 -13.37 -1.56 12.78
C ARG A 291 -13.32 -2.13 11.36
N TRP A 292 -13.24 -3.44 11.25
CA TRP A 292 -13.28 -4.12 9.96
C TRP A 292 -14.60 -3.86 9.25
N VAL A 293 -14.52 -3.72 7.93
CA VAL A 293 -15.71 -3.53 7.12
C VAL A 293 -16.40 -4.88 6.90
N GLU A 294 -17.70 -4.92 7.12
CA GLU A 294 -18.51 -6.10 6.92
C GLU A 294 -19.40 -5.91 5.70
N GLY A 295 -19.75 -7.03 5.05
CA GLY A 295 -20.75 -7.02 3.98
C GLY A 295 -22.16 -6.72 4.50
N ARG A 296 -23.16 -7.18 3.76
CA ARG A 296 -24.56 -7.07 4.15
C ARG A 296 -24.86 -7.95 5.37
N ARG A 297 -25.59 -7.39 6.33
CA ARG A 297 -26.06 -8.04 7.56
C ARG A 297 -27.52 -8.51 7.41
N PRO A 298 -27.99 -9.43 8.28
CA PRO A 298 -29.38 -9.92 8.24
C PRO A 298 -30.44 -8.83 8.41
N ASP A 299 -30.11 -7.72 9.09
CA ASP A 299 -31.01 -6.57 9.26
C ASP A 299 -31.06 -5.64 8.02
N GLY A 300 -30.36 -6.00 6.95
CA GLY A 300 -30.28 -5.25 5.71
C GLY A 300 -29.24 -4.12 5.70
N SER A 301 -28.63 -3.80 6.85
CA SER A 301 -27.50 -2.86 6.91
C SER A 301 -26.26 -3.46 6.25
N PHE A 302 -25.29 -2.62 5.89
CA PHE A 302 -24.03 -3.07 5.28
C PHE A 302 -22.89 -2.14 5.68
N GLY A 303 -21.66 -2.63 5.69
CA GLY A 303 -20.45 -1.80 5.70
C GLY A 303 -19.92 -1.56 4.29
N VAL A 304 -19.98 -2.58 3.43
CA VAL A 304 -19.63 -2.52 2.01
C VAL A 304 -20.62 -3.30 1.15
N LEU A 305 -20.94 -2.80 -0.05
CA LEU A 305 -21.62 -3.54 -1.11
C LEU A 305 -20.76 -3.55 -2.36
N TRP A 306 -20.45 -4.73 -2.87
CA TRP A 306 -19.69 -4.93 -4.10
C TRP A 306 -20.66 -5.08 -5.27
N LEU A 307 -20.43 -4.33 -6.33
CA LEU A 307 -21.43 -4.16 -7.39
C LEU A 307 -20.87 -4.50 -8.78
N THR A 308 -21.69 -5.19 -9.58
CA THR A 308 -21.47 -5.32 -11.02
C THR A 308 -21.65 -3.97 -11.71
N PRO A 309 -21.23 -3.80 -12.98
CA PRO A 309 -21.46 -2.55 -13.72
C PRO A 309 -22.95 -2.15 -13.80
N GLN A 310 -23.88 -3.10 -13.70
CA GLN A 310 -25.32 -2.85 -13.69
C GLN A 310 -25.87 -2.48 -12.30
N ALA A 311 -25.00 -2.17 -11.33
CA ALA A 311 -25.36 -1.85 -9.95
C ALA A 311 -26.10 -2.96 -9.19
N ARG A 312 -25.84 -4.23 -9.55
CA ARG A 312 -26.33 -5.41 -8.81
C ARG A 312 -25.25 -5.90 -7.86
N GLU A 313 -25.62 -6.45 -6.71
CA GLU A 313 -24.64 -7.08 -5.81
C GLU A 313 -23.93 -8.25 -6.49
N MET A 314 -22.61 -8.29 -6.36
CA MET A 314 -21.78 -9.33 -6.94
C MET A 314 -22.04 -10.68 -6.29
N THR A 315 -22.17 -11.71 -7.12
CA THR A 315 -22.21 -13.12 -6.75
C THR A 315 -20.81 -13.74 -6.83
N GLU A 316 -20.66 -14.98 -6.36
CA GLU A 316 -19.41 -15.75 -6.52
C GLU A 316 -18.97 -15.89 -7.98
N GLN A 317 -19.92 -15.99 -8.92
CA GLN A 317 -19.62 -16.04 -10.35
C GLN A 317 -19.03 -14.71 -10.86
N ASP A 318 -19.54 -13.57 -10.38
CA ASP A 318 -19.01 -12.25 -10.75
C ASP A 318 -17.59 -12.04 -10.23
N TRP A 319 -17.28 -12.53 -9.03
CA TRP A 319 -15.92 -12.49 -8.46
C TRP A 319 -14.91 -13.31 -9.25
N ASN A 320 -15.36 -14.42 -9.84
CA ASN A 320 -14.54 -15.31 -10.64
C ASN A 320 -14.68 -15.04 -12.15
N PHE A 321 -15.21 -13.88 -12.54
CA PHE A 321 -15.35 -13.52 -13.94
C PHE A 321 -13.98 -13.48 -14.63
N PRO A 322 -13.75 -14.28 -15.68
CA PRO A 322 -12.46 -14.34 -16.36
C PRO A 322 -12.06 -12.97 -16.91
N GLU A 323 -10.79 -12.60 -16.74
CA GLU A 323 -10.25 -11.31 -17.18
C GLU A 323 -10.97 -10.09 -16.58
N GLY A 324 -11.62 -10.26 -15.43
CA GLY A 324 -12.26 -9.17 -14.69
C GLY A 324 -11.27 -8.05 -14.38
N ARG A 325 -11.53 -6.85 -14.90
CA ARG A 325 -10.74 -5.63 -14.69
C ARG A 325 -11.58 -4.44 -14.21
N PHE A 326 -12.83 -4.67 -13.86
CA PHE A 326 -13.72 -3.66 -13.32
C PHE A 326 -14.13 -4.04 -11.91
N LEU A 327 -13.96 -3.11 -10.97
CA LEU A 327 -14.42 -3.28 -9.59
C LEU A 327 -15.17 -2.02 -9.17
N SER A 328 -16.36 -2.18 -8.60
CA SER A 328 -17.10 -1.07 -8.02
C SER A 328 -17.75 -1.47 -6.71
N TYR A 329 -17.81 -0.53 -5.76
CA TYR A 329 -18.36 -0.81 -4.45
C TYR A 329 -18.80 0.45 -3.72
N VAL A 330 -19.81 0.30 -2.87
CA VAL A 330 -20.31 1.34 -1.97
C VAL A 330 -19.86 1.05 -0.55
N LEU A 331 -19.15 1.98 0.06
CA LEU A 331 -18.89 2.00 1.50
C LEU A 331 -20.01 2.77 2.20
N ALA A 332 -20.63 2.13 3.18
CA ALA A 332 -21.58 2.80 4.06
C ALA A 332 -20.87 3.89 4.88
N PRO A 333 -21.59 4.96 5.24
CA PRO A 333 -21.04 5.97 6.13
C PRO A 333 -20.83 5.39 7.54
N VAL A 334 -19.89 5.98 8.30
CA VAL A 334 -19.64 5.57 9.69
C VAL A 334 -20.78 6.02 10.62
N GLU A 335 -21.35 7.19 10.34
CA GLU A 335 -22.50 7.77 11.05
C GLU A 335 -23.64 8.00 10.05
N ARG A 336 -24.90 7.84 10.47
CA ARG A 336 -26.05 7.83 9.54
C ARG A 336 -26.24 9.15 8.80
N GLU A 337 -25.79 10.26 9.38
CA GLU A 337 -25.89 11.61 8.83
C GLU A 337 -24.81 11.91 7.78
N GLN A 338 -23.80 11.03 7.64
CA GLN A 338 -22.72 11.19 6.67
C GLN A 338 -23.07 10.53 5.34
N ALA A 339 -22.42 10.99 4.27
CA ALA A 339 -22.62 10.46 2.93
C ALA A 339 -21.94 9.10 2.72
N ALA A 340 -22.59 8.20 1.99
CA ALA A 340 -21.95 6.99 1.48
C ALA A 340 -20.88 7.33 0.43
N LEU A 341 -19.94 6.42 0.21
CA LEU A 341 -18.88 6.59 -0.78
C LEU A 341 -18.97 5.47 -1.81
N PHE A 342 -19.19 5.82 -3.08
CA PHE A 342 -19.17 4.87 -4.20
C PHE A 342 -17.86 5.02 -4.96
N ILE A 343 -17.11 3.93 -5.09
CA ILE A 343 -15.80 3.88 -5.75
C ILE A 343 -15.90 2.95 -6.96
N VAL A 344 -15.30 3.40 -8.07
CA VAL A 344 -15.21 2.64 -9.32
C VAL A 344 -13.74 2.60 -9.76
N LEU A 345 -13.25 1.40 -10.04
CA LEU A 345 -11.91 1.12 -10.55
C LEU A 345 -12.09 0.42 -11.91
N ASN A 346 -11.74 1.12 -13.00
CA ASN A 346 -11.68 0.52 -14.33
C ASN A 346 -10.22 0.33 -14.74
N GLY A 347 -9.73 -0.89 -14.60
CA GLY A 347 -8.40 -1.32 -15.06
C GLY A 347 -8.39 -1.81 -16.50
N ALA A 348 -9.51 -1.82 -17.22
CA ALA A 348 -9.56 -2.26 -18.61
C ALA A 348 -8.96 -1.22 -19.57
N MET A 349 -8.61 -1.67 -20.79
CA MET A 349 -8.18 -0.78 -21.88
C MET A 349 -9.36 -0.17 -22.62
N GLU A 350 -10.55 -0.69 -22.36
CA GLU A 350 -11.82 -0.24 -22.87
C GLU A 350 -12.57 0.58 -21.83
N ALA A 351 -13.46 1.42 -22.32
CA ALA A 351 -14.40 2.12 -21.48
C ALA A 351 -15.53 1.16 -21.07
N ILE A 352 -15.96 1.22 -19.81
CA ILE A 352 -17.01 0.34 -19.27
C ILE A 352 -18.21 1.19 -18.86
N LEU A 353 -19.38 0.86 -19.39
CA LEU A 353 -20.64 1.45 -18.96
C LEU A 353 -21.02 0.89 -17.59
N PHE A 354 -21.31 1.78 -16.65
CA PHE A 354 -21.78 1.42 -15.31
C PHE A 354 -22.96 2.29 -14.88
N THR A 355 -23.74 1.77 -13.94
CA THR A 355 -24.94 2.43 -13.41
C THR A 355 -24.66 2.98 -12.01
N LEU A 356 -25.07 4.22 -11.75
CA LEU A 356 -25.01 4.78 -10.39
C LEU A 356 -25.99 4.04 -9.47
N PRO A 357 -25.54 3.59 -8.28
CA PRO A 357 -26.27 2.55 -7.59
C PRO A 357 -27.54 3.01 -6.87
N ASN A 358 -28.51 2.09 -6.96
CA ASN A 358 -29.85 2.00 -6.37
C ASN A 358 -30.02 1.85 -4.85
N VAL A 359 -28.97 2.06 -4.04
CA VAL A 359 -28.78 1.28 -2.78
C VAL A 359 -28.92 2.11 -1.51
N GLY A 360 -29.33 1.48 -0.41
CA GLY A 360 -29.27 2.09 0.93
C GLY A 360 -30.09 3.37 1.11
N GLY A 361 -31.04 3.65 0.22
CA GLY A 361 -31.80 4.90 0.20
C GLY A 361 -31.09 6.07 -0.49
N TYR A 362 -29.86 5.90 -0.99
CA TYR A 362 -29.12 6.95 -1.68
C TYR A 362 -29.65 7.15 -3.10
N ARG A 363 -30.31 8.29 -3.36
CA ARG A 363 -30.90 8.61 -4.68
C ARG A 363 -30.06 9.56 -5.50
N ARG A 364 -29.06 10.22 -4.91
CA ARG A 364 -28.23 11.23 -5.58
C ARG A 364 -26.75 10.99 -5.31
N TRP A 365 -25.94 11.18 -6.33
CA TRP A 365 -24.51 10.96 -6.31
C TRP A 365 -23.78 12.19 -6.82
N THR A 366 -22.90 12.76 -5.99
CA THR A 366 -22.04 13.88 -6.38
C THR A 366 -20.66 13.35 -6.76
N VAL A 367 -20.15 13.74 -7.94
CA VAL A 367 -18.78 13.40 -8.36
C VAL A 367 -17.77 14.04 -7.41
N LEU A 368 -16.90 13.22 -6.79
CA LEU A 368 -15.81 13.68 -5.93
C LEU A 368 -14.46 13.65 -6.66
N LEU A 369 -14.25 12.59 -7.44
CA LEU A 369 -13.00 12.32 -8.14
C LEU A 369 -13.30 11.65 -9.49
N ASP A 370 -12.60 12.10 -10.52
CA ASP A 370 -12.40 11.40 -11.78
C ASP A 370 -10.95 11.62 -12.20
N THR A 371 -10.13 10.57 -12.19
CA THR A 371 -8.71 10.68 -12.52
C THR A 371 -8.46 11.06 -13.99
N THR A 372 -9.44 10.94 -14.87
CA THR A 372 -9.37 11.37 -16.28
C THR A 372 -9.83 12.80 -16.50
N SER A 373 -10.44 13.42 -15.48
CA SER A 373 -11.04 14.76 -15.53
C SER A 373 -12.19 14.91 -16.55
N MET A 374 -12.82 13.81 -16.97
CA MET A 374 -13.95 13.82 -17.90
C MET A 374 -15.26 14.26 -17.21
N GLN A 375 -15.41 13.97 -15.92
CA GLN A 375 -16.49 14.46 -15.07
C GLN A 375 -16.02 15.62 -14.20
N GLN A 376 -16.84 16.66 -14.13
CA GLN A 376 -16.57 17.81 -13.25
C GLN A 376 -16.89 17.44 -11.80
N PRO A 377 -15.92 17.55 -10.86
CA PRO A 377 -16.19 17.43 -9.44
C PRO A 377 -17.31 18.39 -9.01
N GLY A 378 -18.20 17.92 -8.13
CA GLY A 378 -19.38 18.67 -7.68
C GLY A 378 -20.64 18.47 -8.53
N LYS A 379 -20.53 17.86 -9.72
CA LYS A 379 -21.71 17.50 -10.53
C LYS A 379 -22.59 16.49 -9.78
N GLU A 380 -23.87 16.79 -9.64
CA GLU A 380 -24.87 15.90 -9.05
C GLU A 380 -25.57 15.07 -10.13
N LEU A 381 -25.77 13.78 -9.85
CA LEU A 381 -26.35 12.80 -10.75
C LEU A 381 -27.37 11.93 -9.99
N GLY A 382 -28.47 11.56 -10.65
CA GLY A 382 -29.45 10.66 -10.08
C GLY A 382 -28.97 9.21 -10.05
N ALA A 383 -29.43 8.45 -9.06
CA ALA A 383 -29.26 7.00 -9.05
C ALA A 383 -29.96 6.36 -10.27
N GLY A 384 -29.41 5.27 -10.80
CA GLY A 384 -29.88 4.62 -12.02
C GLY A 384 -29.36 5.26 -13.32
N VAL A 385 -28.73 6.44 -13.27
CA VAL A 385 -28.05 7.02 -14.44
C VAL A 385 -26.87 6.14 -14.84
N GLN A 386 -26.76 5.88 -16.16
CA GLN A 386 -25.59 5.23 -16.73
C GLN A 386 -24.50 6.24 -17.06
N LEU A 387 -23.28 5.91 -16.68
CA LEU A 387 -22.07 6.65 -16.97
C LEU A 387 -21.05 5.73 -17.63
N GLN A 388 -20.03 6.32 -18.23
CA GLN A 388 -18.91 5.61 -18.80
C GLN A 388 -17.69 5.81 -17.90
N ALA A 389 -17.15 4.72 -17.37
CA ALA A 389 -15.82 4.72 -16.78
C ALA A 389 -14.82 4.65 -17.94
N SER A 390 -14.07 5.73 -18.16
CA SER A 390 -13.01 5.79 -19.17
C SER A 390 -11.98 4.66 -18.98
N PRO A 391 -11.25 4.25 -20.03
CA PRO A 391 -10.15 3.31 -19.88
C PRO A 391 -9.18 3.76 -18.80
N ARG A 392 -8.69 2.81 -17.98
CA ARG A 392 -7.70 3.09 -16.93
C ARG A 392 -8.12 4.29 -16.06
N SER A 393 -9.22 4.18 -15.33
CA SER A 393 -9.75 5.29 -14.53
C SER A 393 -10.17 4.87 -13.12
N VAL A 394 -10.12 5.85 -12.21
CA VAL A 394 -10.66 5.76 -10.85
C VAL A 394 -11.68 6.88 -10.69
N LEU A 395 -12.90 6.51 -10.28
CA LEU A 395 -13.95 7.47 -9.96
C LEU A 395 -14.41 7.27 -8.51
N ALA A 396 -14.77 8.37 -7.86
CA ALA A 396 -15.40 8.34 -6.54
C ALA A 396 -16.58 9.32 -6.48
N PHE A 397 -17.64 8.92 -5.79
CA PHE A 397 -18.88 9.67 -5.66
C PHE A 397 -19.38 9.67 -4.22
N SER A 398 -19.96 10.80 -3.79
CA SER A 398 -20.64 10.95 -2.51
C SER A 398 -22.13 10.67 -2.68
N GLY A 399 -22.68 9.74 -1.92
CA GLY A 399 -24.10 9.38 -1.94
C GLY A 399 -24.91 10.16 -0.92
N ALA A 400 -26.03 10.74 -1.35
CA ALA A 400 -27.02 11.39 -0.51
C ALA A 400 -28.39 10.74 -0.70
N ALA A 401 -29.20 10.78 0.36
CA ALA A 401 -30.59 10.32 0.34
C ALA A 401 -31.44 11.07 -0.71
#